data_AF-A0A5E6NN42-F1
#
_entry.id   AF-A0A5E6NN42-F1
#
_cell.length_a   1.000
_cell.length_b   1.000
_cell.length_c   1.000
_cell.angle_alpha   90.00
_cell.angle_beta   90.00
_cell.angle_gamma   90.00
#
_symmetry.space_group_name_H-M   'P 1'
#
loop_
_entity.id
_entity.type
_entity.pdbx_description
1 polymer ?
#
loop_
_entity_poly.entity_id
_entity_poly.type
_entity_poly.pdbx_seq_one_letter_code
_entity_poly.pdbx_strand_id
1 'polypeptide(L)'
;MFQWENLEQQLFLIDALIKAYPNHKILVTSTTPTGSKAVSEQYQNKILHYYFPFDIAFIVKHYLKKIQPDLCLLLETEIWPNLIHTLYKNNIPTLLVNARLSERSLKRYQKFTTLTTHTLNKLSVIATQNQNSAERFY
;
A
#
# COMPACT_ATOMS: atom_id res chain seq x y z
N MET A 1 -12.67 18.14 1.64
CA MET A 1 -12.20 18.36 0.26
C MET A 1 -11.02 17.45 -0.09
N PHE A 2 -9.95 17.39 0.71
CA PHE A 2 -8.77 16.53 0.46
C PHE A 2 -8.99 15.00 0.42
N GLN A 3 -9.96 14.44 1.17
CA GLN A 3 -10.17 12.98 1.19
C GLN A 3 -10.78 12.43 -0.10
N TRP A 4 -11.56 13.23 -0.83
CA TRP A 4 -12.22 12.80 -2.07
C TRP A 4 -11.24 12.74 -3.24
N GLU A 5 -10.35 13.72 -3.36
CA GLU A 5 -9.33 13.77 -4.41
C GLU A 5 -8.36 12.58 -4.33
N ASN A 6 -7.97 12.18 -3.12
CA ASN A 6 -7.13 10.99 -2.93
C ASN A 6 -7.87 9.71 -3.35
N LEU A 7 -9.15 9.58 -3.02
CA LEU A 7 -9.95 8.41 -3.41
C LEU A 7 -10.04 8.28 -4.93
N GLU A 8 -10.28 9.37 -5.65
CA GLU A 8 -10.33 9.35 -7.13
C GLU A 8 -9.00 8.89 -7.75
N GLN A 9 -7.86 9.36 -7.23
CA GLN A 9 -6.54 8.92 -7.70
C GLN A 9 -6.34 7.41 -7.49
N GLN A 10 -6.79 6.87 -6.36
CA GLN A 10 -6.69 5.44 -6.06
C GLN A 10 -7.59 4.61 -7.00
N LEU A 11 -8.82 5.06 -7.26
CA LEU A 11 -9.74 4.39 -8.19
C LEU A 11 -9.18 4.41 -9.62
N PHE A 12 -8.64 5.55 -10.08
CA PHE A 12 -8.04 5.63 -11.41
C PHE A 12 -6.86 4.65 -11.58
N LEU A 13 -6.02 4.50 -10.54
CA LEU A 13 -4.94 3.53 -10.56
C LEU A 13 -5.48 2.09 -10.65
N ILE A 14 -6.52 1.74 -9.88
CA ILE A 14 -7.14 0.42 -9.94
C ILE A 14 -7.70 0.16 -11.35
N ASP A 15 -8.38 1.13 -11.96
CA ASP A 15 -8.89 1.03 -13.33
C ASP A 15 -7.77 0.76 -14.35
N ALA A 16 -6.65 1.47 -14.21
CA ALA A 16 -5.49 1.27 -15.07
C ALA A 16 -4.88 -0.14 -14.88
N LEU A 17 -4.81 -0.64 -13.65
CA LEU A 17 -4.30 -1.99 -13.36
C LEU A 17 -5.21 -3.09 -13.92
N ILE A 18 -6.53 -2.95 -13.78
CA ILE A 18 -7.49 -3.90 -14.36
C ILE A 18 -7.30 -4.00 -15.88
N LYS A 19 -7.10 -2.86 -16.55
CA LYS A 19 -6.89 -2.83 -18.00
C LYS A 19 -5.52 -3.38 -18.43
N ALA A 20 -4.47 -3.07 -17.68
CA ALA A 20 -3.10 -3.48 -18.01
C ALA A 20 -2.85 -4.97 -17.70
N TYR A 21 -3.53 -5.53 -16.70
CA TYR A 21 -3.32 -6.90 -16.23
C TYR A 21 -4.63 -7.73 -16.24
N PRO A 22 -5.28 -7.92 -17.41
CA PRO A 22 -6.60 -8.56 -17.49
C PRO A 22 -6.64 -10.02 -17.02
N ASN A 23 -5.49 -10.70 -17.01
CA ASN A 23 -5.36 -12.09 -16.57
C ASN A 23 -5.00 -12.24 -15.09
N HIS A 24 -4.85 -11.14 -14.35
CA HIS A 24 -4.53 -11.16 -12.92
C HIS A 24 -5.77 -10.88 -12.08
N LYS A 25 -5.84 -11.51 -10.90
CA LYS A 25 -6.84 -11.16 -9.90
C LYS A 25 -6.34 -9.96 -9.12
N ILE A 26 -7.16 -8.91 -9.05
CA ILE A 26 -6.86 -7.73 -8.25
C ILE A 26 -7.59 -7.84 -6.92
N LEU A 27 -6.81 -7.74 -5.84
CA LEU A 27 -7.28 -7.65 -4.48
C LEU A 27 -6.99 -6.26 -3.93
N VAL A 28 -8.03 -5.53 -3.57
CA VAL A 28 -7.93 -4.23 -2.89
C VAL A 28 -8.20 -4.41 -1.42
N THR A 29 -7.32 -3.87 -0.58
CA THR A 29 -7.54 -3.80 0.86
C THR A 29 -7.74 -2.38 1.33
N SER A 30 -8.69 -2.17 2.22
CA SER A 30 -8.92 -0.87 2.86
C SER A 30 -8.85 -0.98 4.38
N THR A 31 -8.44 0.08 5.06
CA THR A 31 -8.43 0.19 6.54
C THR A 31 -9.61 0.97 7.08
N THR A 32 -10.37 1.67 6.22
CA THR A 32 -11.47 2.55 6.62
C THR A 32 -12.81 2.16 5.99
N PRO A 33 -13.94 2.41 6.67
CA PRO A 33 -15.27 2.18 6.10
C PRO A 33 -15.54 2.99 4.83
N THR A 34 -15.04 4.23 4.74
CA THR A 34 -15.22 5.08 3.57
C THR A 34 -14.51 4.51 2.35
N GLY A 35 -13.24 4.09 2.49
CA GLY A 35 -12.50 3.44 1.40
C GLY A 35 -13.15 2.13 0.97
N SER A 36 -13.60 1.33 1.95
CA SER A 36 -14.33 0.08 1.70
C SER A 36 -15.60 0.31 0.87
N LYS A 37 -16.41 1.30 1.25
CA LYS A 37 -17.63 1.67 0.55
C LYS A 37 -17.33 2.13 -0.88
N ALA A 38 -16.36 3.02 -1.08
CA ALA A 38 -15.99 3.53 -2.40
C ALA A 38 -15.54 2.40 -3.35
N VAL A 39 -14.70 1.49 -2.87
CA VAL A 39 -14.23 0.34 -3.66
C VAL A 39 -15.38 -0.62 -3.98
N SER A 40 -16.24 -0.90 -2.99
CA SER A 40 -17.38 -1.82 -3.17
C SER A 40 -18.42 -1.29 -4.16
N GLU A 41 -18.75 0.01 -4.08
CA GLU A 41 -19.72 0.66 -4.97
C GLU A 41 -19.21 0.74 -6.41
N GLN A 42 -17.93 1.08 -6.59
CA GLN A 42 -17.33 1.28 -7.91
C GLN A 42 -17.10 -0.04 -8.66
N TYR A 43 -16.60 -1.07 -7.95
CA TYR A 43 -16.11 -2.29 -8.60
C TYR A 43 -17.01 -3.50 -8.43
N GLN A 44 -17.88 -3.52 -7.42
CA GLN A 44 -18.79 -4.63 -7.15
C GLN A 44 -18.05 -5.99 -7.21
N ASN A 45 -18.33 -6.82 -8.21
CA ASN A 45 -17.75 -8.16 -8.36
C ASN A 45 -16.54 -8.21 -9.32
N LYS A 46 -16.07 -7.07 -9.84
CA LYS A 46 -14.92 -7.02 -10.77
C LYS A 46 -13.57 -7.25 -10.10
N ILE A 47 -13.50 -7.04 -8.80
CA ILE A 47 -12.29 -7.23 -7.99
C ILE A 47 -12.63 -7.92 -6.68
N LEU A 48 -11.61 -8.44 -6.01
CA LEU A 48 -11.73 -8.87 -4.62
C LEU A 48 -11.50 -7.67 -3.70
N HIS A 49 -12.32 -7.53 -2.67
CA HIS A 49 -12.16 -6.49 -1.67
C HIS A 49 -12.29 -7.07 -0.26
N TYR A 50 -11.33 -6.73 0.60
CA TYR A 50 -11.32 -7.10 2.02
C TYR A 50 -10.79 -5.94 2.86
N TYR A 51 -11.06 -5.97 4.17
CA TYR A 51 -10.33 -5.11 5.08
C TYR A 51 -8.88 -5.60 5.24
N PHE A 52 -7.95 -4.66 5.36
CA PHE A 52 -6.56 -4.99 5.66
C PHE A 52 -6.48 -5.68 7.03
N PRO A 53 -5.82 -6.85 7.16
CA PRO A 53 -5.56 -7.43 8.46
C PRO A 53 -4.64 -6.50 9.24
N PHE A 54 -4.92 -6.24 10.52
CA PHE A 54 -3.98 -5.51 11.38
C PHE A 54 -2.54 -6.00 11.20
N ASP A 55 -1.57 -5.07 11.22
CA ASP A 55 -0.14 -5.35 10.91
C ASP A 55 0.58 -6.08 12.05
N ILE A 56 0.11 -7.28 12.35
CA ILE A 56 0.64 -8.20 13.34
C ILE A 56 1.28 -9.35 12.59
N ALA A 57 2.57 -9.63 12.84
CA ALA A 57 3.36 -10.60 12.08
C ALA A 57 2.67 -11.95 11.87
N PHE A 58 2.01 -12.48 12.90
CA PHE A 58 1.26 -13.74 12.80
C PHE A 58 0.07 -13.63 11.83
N ILE A 59 -0.74 -12.57 11.93
CA ILE A 59 -1.93 -12.38 11.09
C ILE A 59 -1.53 -12.15 9.64
N VAL A 60 -0.57 -11.25 9.41
CA VAL A 60 -0.01 -10.95 8.09
C VAL A 60 0.52 -12.21 7.41
N LYS A 61 1.29 -13.03 8.13
CA LYS A 61 1.83 -14.29 7.59
C LYS A 61 0.72 -15.24 7.14
N HIS A 62 -0.34 -15.39 7.93
CA HIS A 62 -1.49 -16.23 7.57
C HIS A 62 -2.28 -15.64 6.40
N TYR A 63 -2.45 -14.32 6.39
CA TYR A 63 -3.14 -13.61 5.32
C TYR A 63 -2.41 -13.79 3.98
N LEU A 64 -1.11 -13.49 3.92
CA LEU A 64 -0.30 -13.63 2.71
C LEU A 64 -0.22 -15.07 2.22
N LYS A 65 -0.18 -16.06 3.14
CA LYS A 65 -0.22 -17.48 2.75
C LYS A 65 -1.53 -17.86 2.04
N LYS A 66 -2.65 -17.20 2.37
CA LYS A 66 -3.95 -17.46 1.73
C LYS A 66 -4.08 -16.75 0.39
N ILE A 67 -3.63 -15.50 0.30
CA ILE A 67 -3.82 -14.69 -0.92
C ILE A 67 -2.72 -14.89 -1.96
N GLN A 68 -1.52 -15.32 -1.54
CA GLN A 68 -0.36 -15.63 -2.41
C GLN A 68 -0.13 -14.55 -3.49
N PRO A 69 0.18 -13.29 -3.10
CA PRO A 69 0.26 -12.20 -4.06
C PRO A 69 1.57 -12.25 -4.84
N ASP A 70 1.49 -11.98 -6.14
CA ASP A 70 2.67 -11.82 -7.01
C ASP A 70 3.32 -10.44 -6.86
N LEU A 71 2.53 -9.43 -6.43
CA LEU A 71 2.92 -8.04 -6.32
C LEU A 71 2.08 -7.35 -5.23
N CYS A 72 2.68 -6.44 -4.47
CA CYS A 72 1.96 -5.59 -3.53
C CYS A 72 2.18 -4.10 -3.83
N LEU A 73 1.09 -3.34 -3.91
CA LEU A 73 1.11 -1.89 -4.02
C LEU A 73 0.56 -1.27 -2.73
N LEU A 74 1.39 -0.46 -2.08
CA LEU A 74 1.03 0.35 -0.93
C LEU A 74 0.80 1.78 -1.41
N LEU A 75 -0.20 2.45 -0.85
CA LEU A 75 -0.57 3.80 -1.27
C LEU A 75 -0.22 4.82 -0.19
N GLU A 76 0.28 5.98 -0.61
CA GLU A 76 0.51 7.16 0.23
C GLU A 76 1.49 6.92 1.39
N THR A 77 0.97 6.67 2.60
CA THR A 77 1.73 6.50 3.85
C THR A 77 1.50 5.14 4.51
N GLU A 78 0.92 4.18 3.79
CA GLU A 78 0.59 2.85 4.29
C GLU A 78 1.85 1.97 4.46
N ILE A 79 2.76 2.39 5.35
CA ILE A 79 3.99 1.69 5.67
C ILE A 79 3.72 0.76 6.85
N TRP A 80 3.60 -0.53 6.53
CA TRP A 80 3.27 -1.61 7.45
C TRP A 80 4.49 -2.53 7.63
N PRO A 81 5.28 -2.37 8.70
CA PRO A 81 6.55 -3.07 8.86
C PRO A 81 6.45 -4.60 8.79
N ASN A 82 5.42 -5.20 9.38
CA ASN A 82 5.30 -6.66 9.37
C ASN A 82 4.89 -7.18 7.99
N LEU A 83 3.96 -6.49 7.31
CA LEU A 83 3.60 -6.75 5.91
C LEU A 83 4.82 -6.67 5.00
N ILE A 84 5.52 -5.53 5.00
CA ILE A 84 6.68 -5.28 4.14
C ILE A 84 7.78 -6.30 4.42
N HIS A 85 8.07 -6.57 5.69
CA HIS A 85 9.07 -7.57 6.07
C HIS A 85 8.70 -8.97 5.59
N THR A 86 7.42 -9.34 5.69
CA THR A 86 6.96 -10.68 5.29
C THR A 86 6.95 -10.82 3.77
N LEU A 87 6.50 -9.82 3.01
CA LEU A 87 6.55 -9.80 1.54
C LEU A 87 7.99 -9.92 1.04
N TYR A 88 8.90 -9.11 1.60
CA TYR A 88 10.32 -9.15 1.28
C TYR A 88 10.94 -10.54 1.52
N LYS A 89 10.64 -11.17 2.68
CA LYS A 89 11.12 -12.53 2.98
C LYS A 89 10.61 -13.60 2.01
N ASN A 90 9.47 -13.37 1.36
CA ASN A 90 8.92 -14.27 0.35
C ASN A 90 9.29 -13.85 -1.08
N ASN A 91 10.21 -12.88 -1.24
CA ASN A 91 10.61 -12.31 -2.53
C ASN A 91 9.46 -11.73 -3.36
N ILE A 92 8.43 -11.21 -2.68
CA ILE A 92 7.28 -10.58 -3.34
C ILE A 92 7.58 -9.07 -3.50
N PRO A 93 7.66 -8.55 -4.74
CA PRO A 93 7.94 -7.14 -4.98
C PRO A 93 6.86 -6.27 -4.33
N THR A 94 7.30 -5.23 -3.63
CA THR A 94 6.42 -4.32 -2.91
C THR A 94 6.76 -2.88 -3.26
N LEU A 95 5.79 -2.12 -3.75
CA LEU A 95 5.98 -0.74 -4.18
C LEU A 95 5.15 0.19 -3.29
N LEU A 96 5.76 1.30 -2.87
CA LEU A 96 5.02 2.41 -2.28
C LEU A 96 4.75 3.45 -3.38
N VAL A 97 3.48 3.61 -3.73
CA VAL A 97 3.02 4.48 -4.82
C VAL A 97 2.35 5.71 -4.25
N ASN A 98 2.49 6.83 -4.95
CA ASN A 98 1.97 8.13 -4.51
C ASN A 98 2.51 8.52 -3.13
N ALA A 99 3.76 8.14 -2.85
CA ALA A 99 4.35 8.24 -1.52
C ALA A 99 4.38 9.71 -1.06
N ARG A 100 3.77 9.97 0.11
CA ARG A 100 3.66 11.31 0.68
C ARG A 100 4.22 11.34 2.09
N LEU A 101 5.39 11.93 2.30
CA LEU A 101 5.91 12.10 3.65
C LEU A 101 5.54 13.46 4.21
N SER A 102 4.49 13.54 5.03
CA SER A 102 4.17 14.78 5.77
C SER A 102 5.27 15.09 6.80
N GLU A 103 5.44 16.35 7.21
CA GLU A 103 6.41 16.71 8.26
C GLU A 103 6.13 15.98 9.59
N ARG A 104 4.86 15.71 9.90
CA ARG A 104 4.48 14.96 11.09
C ARG A 104 4.89 13.48 10.99
N SER A 105 4.73 12.88 9.81
CA SER A 105 5.17 11.51 9.53
C SER A 105 6.70 11.44 9.55
N LEU A 106 7.38 12.43 8.96
CA LEU A 106 8.83 12.57 8.97
C LEU A 106 9.37 12.63 10.41
N LYS A 107 8.81 13.49 11.27
CA LYS A 107 9.22 13.57 12.70
C LYS A 107 9.01 12.26 13.45
N ARG A 108 7.99 11.48 13.11
CA ARG A 108 7.75 10.17 13.73
C ARG A 108 8.73 9.12 13.22
N TYR A 109 9.07 9.16 11.93
CA TYR A 109 10.05 8.29 11.31
C TYR A 109 11.47 8.58 11.81
N GLN A 110 11.80 9.87 12.01
CA GLN A 110 13.04 10.30 12.64
C GLN A 110 13.16 9.87 14.12
N LYS A 111 12.07 9.52 14.80
CA LYS A 111 12.13 8.95 16.16
C LYS A 111 12.39 7.44 16.18
N PHE A 112 12.05 6.74 15.10
CA PHE A 112 12.22 5.29 14.95
C PHE A 112 13.04 4.96 13.71
N THR A 113 14.14 5.71 13.51
CA THR A 113 14.94 5.71 12.27
C THR A 113 15.33 4.31 11.85
N THR A 114 15.88 3.49 12.76
CA THR A 114 16.35 2.15 12.42
C THR A 114 15.23 1.26 11.89
N LEU A 115 14.05 1.25 12.53
CA LEU A 115 12.93 0.41 12.09
C LEU A 115 12.35 0.93 10.78
N THR A 116 12.16 2.24 10.66
CA THR A 116 11.62 2.86 9.46
C THR A 116 12.56 2.65 8.27
N THR A 117 13.83 3.02 8.38
CA THR A 117 14.83 2.84 7.32
C THR A 117 14.96 1.37 6.94
N HIS A 118 15.02 0.46 7.92
CA HIS A 118 15.06 -0.97 7.63
C HIS A 118 13.80 -1.47 6.92
N THR A 119 12.64 -0.86 7.17
CA THR A 119 11.39 -1.21 6.49
C THR A 119 11.37 -0.66 5.06
N LEU A 120 11.72 0.61 4.87
CA LEU A 120 11.75 1.28 3.56
C LEU A 120 12.74 0.62 2.61
N ASN A 121 13.92 0.21 3.10
CA ASN A 121 14.94 -0.47 2.30
C ASN A 121 14.51 -1.85 1.77
N LYS A 122 13.36 -2.37 2.21
CA LYS A 122 12.78 -3.62 1.68
C LYS A 122 11.77 -3.38 0.56
N LEU A 123 11.38 -2.14 0.32
CA LEU A 123 10.50 -1.80 -0.80
C LEU A 123 11.31 -1.87 -2.09
N SER A 124 10.69 -2.41 -3.13
CA SER A 124 11.28 -2.52 -4.46
C SER A 124 11.31 -1.17 -5.16
N VAL A 125 10.27 -0.36 -4.98
CA VAL A 125 10.16 1.01 -5.52
C VAL A 125 9.44 1.91 -4.53
N ILE A 126 9.91 3.14 -4.39
CA ILE A 126 9.20 4.23 -3.73
C ILE A 126 8.94 5.31 -4.80
N ALA A 127 7.70 5.39 -5.28
CA ALA A 127 7.26 6.38 -6.26
C ALA A 127 6.64 7.57 -5.53
N THR A 128 7.39 8.66 -5.42
CA THR A 128 6.93 9.91 -4.82
C THR A 128 6.19 10.79 -5.83
N GLN A 129 5.37 11.73 -5.34
CA GLN A 129 4.65 12.66 -6.21
C GLN A 129 5.54 13.70 -6.90
N ASN A 130 6.65 14.06 -6.24
CA ASN A 130 7.58 15.07 -6.70
C ASN A 130 8.95 14.88 -6.05
N GLN A 131 9.94 15.60 -6.57
CA GLN A 131 11.34 15.54 -6.11
C GLN A 131 11.49 15.94 -4.64
N ASN A 132 10.81 17.00 -4.19
CA ASN A 132 10.85 17.44 -2.79
C ASN A 132 10.35 16.38 -1.80
N SER A 133 9.45 15.50 -2.24
CA SER A 133 8.98 14.39 -1.42
C SER A 133 9.98 13.23 -1.41
N ALA A 134 10.76 13.05 -2.48
CA ALA A 134 11.79 12.01 -2.58
C ALA A 134 12.93 12.23 -1.58
N GLU A 135 13.35 13.49 -1.39
CA GLU A 135 14.41 13.87 -0.45
C GLU A 135 14.12 13.50 1.01
N ARG A 136 12.86 13.19 1.35
CA ARG A 136 12.45 12.82 2.71
C ARG A 136 12.54 11.32 2.99
N PHE A 137 12.77 10.50 1.97
CA PHE A 137 12.90 9.04 2.08
C PHE A 137 14.35 8.55 2.09
N TYR A 138 15.31 9.45 1.86
CA TYR A 138 16.76 9.23 1.92
C TYR A 138 17.38 10.04 3.07
#